data_AF-A0A2J4RFY8-F1
#
_entry.id   AF-A0A2J4RFY8-F1
#
_cell.length_a   1.000
_cell.length_b   1.000
_cell.length_c   1.000
_cell.angle_alpha   90.00
_cell.angle_beta   90.00
_cell.angle_gamma   90.00
#
_symmetry.space_group_name_H-M   'P 1'
#
loop_
_entity.id
_entity.type
_entity.pdbx_description
1 polymer ?
#
loop_
_entity_poly.entity_id
_entity_poly.type
_entity_poly.pdbx_seq_one_letter_code
_entity_poly.pdbx_strand_id
1 'polypeptide(L)'
;MQDDIRAFMPYPPHPVAHALSGPLSGLTFAVKDLFDVAGYPTGGGNPHLLALSGIKNRTAPVVQKLLDNGARFIGKTHTSELAYSMSGHNVHYGTPRNGAAPNHIPGGSSSGSASAVSNEVCDFALGSDTGGSVRTPASYCGLFGLRPTHGRLSLDGCQPLCATMDTCGFFARSPEVFSTVAACLFDDERADITGVRL
;
A
#
# COMPACT_ATOMS: atom_id res chain seq x y z
N MET A 1 -17.29 5.53 0.87
CA MET A 1 -16.77 5.59 -0.51
C MET A 1 -17.25 4.35 -1.22
N GLN A 2 -17.95 4.46 -2.34
CA GLN A 2 -18.28 3.31 -3.16
C GLN A 2 -17.01 2.97 -3.96
N ASP A 3 -16.40 1.81 -3.70
CA ASP A 3 -15.15 1.41 -4.35
C ASP A 3 -15.44 0.80 -5.72
N ASP A 4 -15.73 1.67 -6.68
CA ASP A 4 -16.01 1.27 -8.07
C ASP A 4 -14.77 0.74 -8.80
N ILE A 5 -13.58 0.98 -8.24
CA ILE A 5 -12.30 0.54 -8.81
C ILE A 5 -11.79 -0.78 -8.19
N ARG A 6 -12.49 -1.32 -7.18
CA ARG A 6 -12.13 -2.54 -6.45
C ARG A 6 -10.72 -2.50 -5.85
N ALA A 7 -10.25 -1.33 -5.46
CA ALA A 7 -8.92 -1.15 -4.89
C ALA A 7 -8.85 -1.51 -3.40
N PHE A 8 -9.98 -1.56 -2.70
CA PHE A 8 -10.09 -1.71 -1.26
C PHE A 8 -10.78 -3.02 -0.86
N MET A 9 -10.37 -3.54 0.28
CA MET A 9 -11.12 -4.59 0.95
C MET A 9 -12.42 -3.98 1.51
N PRO A 10 -13.55 -4.70 1.46
CA PRO A 10 -14.86 -4.19 1.87
C PRO A 10 -15.04 -4.20 3.40
N TYR A 11 -14.00 -3.80 4.14
CA TYR A 11 -14.06 -3.70 5.60
C TYR A 11 -14.86 -2.46 6.01
N PRO A 12 -15.71 -2.57 7.06
CA PRO A 12 -16.39 -1.40 7.60
C PRO A 12 -15.37 -0.31 8.00
N PRO A 13 -15.66 0.97 7.71
CA PRO A 13 -14.75 2.04 8.07
C PRO A 13 -14.61 2.12 9.59
N HIS A 14 -13.37 2.17 10.04
CA HIS A 14 -12.97 2.41 11.41
C HIS A 14 -12.01 3.62 11.47
N PRO A 15 -12.25 4.62 12.33
CA PRO A 15 -11.35 5.76 12.49
C PRO A 15 -9.96 5.32 12.95
N VAL A 16 -8.91 5.78 12.27
CA VAL A 16 -7.52 5.57 12.69
C VAL A 16 -6.91 6.93 13.01
N ALA A 17 -6.47 7.09 14.25
CA ALA A 17 -5.84 8.32 14.70
C ALA A 17 -4.51 8.54 13.95
N HIS A 18 -4.22 9.81 13.64
CA HIS A 18 -2.99 10.28 13.03
C HIS A 18 -2.63 11.64 13.64
N ALA A 19 -1.37 12.05 13.51
CA ALA A 19 -0.96 13.37 13.93
C ALA A 19 -1.67 14.45 13.09
N LEU A 20 -2.01 15.59 13.70
CA LEU A 20 -2.65 16.71 13.00
C LEU A 20 -1.65 17.62 12.26
N SER A 21 -0.36 17.34 12.42
CA SER A 21 0.75 18.10 11.84
C SER A 21 1.91 17.15 11.52
N GLY A 22 2.79 17.55 10.60
CA GLY A 22 3.92 16.75 10.13
C GLY A 22 4.06 16.80 8.60
N PRO A 23 5.16 16.26 8.04
CA PRO A 23 5.47 16.39 6.62
C PRO A 23 4.43 15.79 5.66
N LEU A 24 3.59 14.87 6.14
CA LEU A 24 2.53 14.20 5.37
C LEU A 24 1.13 14.76 5.67
N SER A 25 1.04 15.86 6.43
CA SER A 25 -0.26 16.47 6.77
C SER A 25 -1.01 16.89 5.52
N GLY A 26 -2.29 16.54 5.45
CA GLY A 26 -3.13 16.78 4.28
C GLY A 26 -3.06 15.67 3.22
N LEU A 27 -2.09 14.75 3.31
CA LEU A 27 -2.01 13.59 2.43
C LEU A 27 -2.80 12.40 3.00
N THR A 28 -3.28 11.58 2.09
CA THR A 28 -4.01 10.35 2.34
C THR A 28 -3.23 9.15 1.87
N PHE A 29 -3.39 8.04 2.58
CA PHE A 29 -2.75 6.79 2.17
C PHE A 29 -3.58 5.56 2.46
N ALA A 30 -3.30 4.55 1.66
CA ALA A 30 -3.89 3.23 1.79
C ALA A 30 -2.80 2.17 2.00
N VAL A 31 -3.16 1.02 2.56
CA VAL A 31 -2.18 0.00 2.96
C VAL A 31 -2.63 -1.37 2.48
N LYS A 32 -1.76 -2.08 1.76
CA LYS A 32 -1.99 -3.47 1.35
C LYS A 32 -2.50 -4.32 2.49
N ASP A 33 -3.48 -5.18 2.23
CA ASP A 33 -4.09 -6.06 3.22
C ASP A 33 -3.19 -7.23 3.69
N LEU A 34 -1.92 -6.93 3.91
CA LEU A 34 -0.95 -7.76 4.62
C LEU A 34 -0.44 -7.08 5.87
N PHE A 35 -0.53 -5.75 5.96
CA PHE A 35 -0.10 -5.00 7.14
C PHE A 35 -1.24 -4.81 8.12
N ASP A 36 -0.93 -4.98 9.40
CA ASP A 36 -1.86 -4.74 10.48
C ASP A 36 -2.11 -3.24 10.68
N VAL A 37 -3.38 -2.91 10.90
CA VAL A 37 -3.86 -1.57 11.27
C VAL A 37 -4.85 -1.77 12.41
N ALA A 38 -4.63 -1.08 13.53
CA ALA A 38 -5.51 -1.21 14.68
C ALA A 38 -6.97 -0.88 14.29
N GLY A 39 -7.91 -1.73 14.72
CA GLY A 39 -9.33 -1.61 14.39
C GLY A 39 -9.76 -2.25 13.07
N TYR A 40 -8.83 -2.79 12.28
CA TYR A 40 -9.13 -3.55 11.06
C TYR A 40 -8.66 -5.01 11.18
N PRO A 41 -9.27 -5.95 10.45
CA PRO A 41 -8.66 -7.25 10.22
C PRO A 41 -7.53 -7.14 9.17
N THR A 42 -6.77 -8.23 9.02
CA THR A 42 -5.78 -8.41 7.96
C THR A 42 -6.00 -9.77 7.30
N GLY A 43 -6.56 -9.76 6.10
CA GLY A 43 -7.06 -10.97 5.42
C GLY A 43 -6.13 -11.55 4.37
N GLY A 44 -5.10 -10.83 3.93
CA GLY A 44 -4.19 -11.31 2.89
C GLY A 44 -4.88 -11.58 1.56
N GLY A 45 -6.03 -10.96 1.29
CA GLY A 45 -6.85 -11.27 0.13
C GLY A 45 -7.36 -12.72 0.13
N ASN A 46 -7.45 -13.39 1.28
CA ASN A 46 -7.96 -14.75 1.44
C ASN A 46 -9.11 -14.77 2.47
N PRO A 47 -10.30 -15.31 2.12
CA PRO A 47 -11.46 -15.29 3.03
C PRO A 47 -11.28 -16.16 4.28
N HIS A 48 -10.51 -17.26 4.21
CA HIS A 48 -10.24 -18.09 5.38
C HIS A 48 -9.31 -17.40 6.37
N LEU A 49 -8.23 -16.77 5.89
CA LEU A 49 -7.36 -15.96 6.74
C LEU A 49 -8.10 -14.77 7.33
N LEU A 50 -8.97 -14.12 6.55
CA LEU A 50 -9.84 -13.06 7.06
C LEU A 50 -10.70 -13.55 8.24
N ALA A 51 -11.36 -14.70 8.09
CA ALA A 51 -12.18 -15.29 9.15
C ALA A 51 -11.38 -15.61 10.43
N LEU A 52 -10.11 -15.98 10.28
CA LEU A 52 -9.19 -16.27 11.39
C LEU A 52 -8.46 -15.04 11.95
N SER A 53 -8.51 -13.90 11.26
CA SER A 53 -7.62 -12.76 11.54
C SER A 53 -7.95 -12.06 12.86
N GLY A 54 -9.24 -11.96 13.18
CA GLY A 54 -9.75 -11.04 14.20
C GLY A 54 -9.45 -9.57 13.87
N ILE A 55 -9.93 -8.67 14.72
CA ILE A 55 -9.57 -7.24 14.64
C ILE A 55 -8.19 -7.05 15.29
N LYS A 56 -7.29 -6.34 14.61
CA LYS A 56 -5.95 -6.05 15.14
C LYS A 56 -6.03 -4.97 16.20
N ASN A 57 -5.25 -5.16 17.27
CA ASN A 57 -5.12 -4.18 18.36
C ASN A 57 -3.86 -3.31 18.24
N ARG A 58 -3.01 -3.59 17.24
CA ARG A 58 -1.76 -2.87 16.99
C ARG A 58 -1.66 -2.56 15.50
N THR A 59 -1.07 -1.42 15.21
CA THR A 59 -0.71 -0.99 13.86
C THR A 59 0.73 -1.39 13.58
N ALA A 60 1.01 -1.90 12.37
CA ALA A 60 2.36 -2.23 11.94
C ALA A 60 3.27 -0.98 12.04
N PRO A 61 4.53 -1.09 12.52
CA PRO A 61 5.37 0.09 12.77
C PRO A 61 5.55 1.00 11.56
N VAL A 62 5.66 0.43 10.36
CA VAL A 62 5.78 1.21 9.12
C VAL A 62 4.51 2.01 8.79
N VAL A 63 3.33 1.49 9.14
CA VAL A 63 2.06 2.21 9.00
C VAL A 63 1.96 3.29 10.08
N GLN A 64 2.32 2.96 11.32
CA GLN A 64 2.30 3.91 12.44
C GLN A 64 3.19 5.12 12.15
N LYS A 65 4.37 4.89 11.57
CA LYS A 65 5.30 5.95 11.17
C LYS A 65 4.67 6.98 10.22
N LEU A 66 3.83 6.53 9.29
CA LEU A 66 3.13 7.42 8.36
C LEU A 66 2.02 8.22 9.06
N LEU A 67 1.27 7.57 9.96
CA LEU A 67 0.25 8.21 10.78
C LEU A 67 0.87 9.30 11.69
N ASP A 68 2.00 8.99 12.32
CA ASP A 68 2.74 9.90 13.20
C ASP A 68 3.32 11.11 12.44
N ASN A 69 3.57 10.97 11.13
CA ASN A 69 4.00 12.05 10.25
C ASN A 69 2.83 12.83 9.64
N GLY A 70 1.59 12.52 10.03
CA GLY A 70 0.38 13.28 9.69
C GLY A 70 -0.41 12.75 8.48
N ALA A 71 -0.03 11.60 7.92
CA ALA A 71 -0.79 11.01 6.83
C ALA A 71 -2.11 10.41 7.33
N ARG A 72 -3.21 10.65 6.62
CA ARG A 72 -4.52 10.09 6.95
C ARG A 72 -4.74 8.75 6.26
N PHE A 73 -4.87 7.69 7.05
CA PHE A 73 -5.23 6.36 6.53
C PHE A 73 -6.67 6.34 6.01
N ILE A 74 -6.88 5.73 4.83
CA ILE A 74 -8.21 5.66 4.21
C ILE A 74 -8.74 4.25 3.97
N GLY A 75 -7.92 3.21 4.13
CA GLY A 75 -8.40 1.83 3.99
C GLY A 75 -7.32 0.79 3.69
N LYS A 76 -7.71 -0.48 3.86
CA LYS A 76 -6.91 -1.65 3.51
C LYS A 76 -7.12 -1.94 2.03
N THR A 77 -6.05 -2.01 1.24
CA THR A 77 -6.13 -2.26 -0.19
C THR A 77 -6.08 -3.73 -0.52
N HIS A 78 -6.71 -4.06 -1.63
CA HIS A 78 -6.70 -5.37 -2.24
C HIS A 78 -5.27 -5.88 -2.50
N THR A 79 -5.09 -7.19 -2.36
CA THR A 79 -3.88 -7.91 -2.75
C THR A 79 -4.24 -9.14 -3.57
N SER A 80 -3.35 -9.59 -4.46
CA SER A 80 -3.38 -10.99 -4.88
C SER A 80 -3.39 -11.87 -3.63
N GLU A 81 -4.17 -12.94 -3.67
CA GLU A 81 -4.32 -13.87 -2.55
C GLU A 81 -2.93 -14.29 -2.01
N LEU A 82 -2.70 -14.05 -0.71
CA LEU A 82 -1.44 -14.33 0.00
C LEU A 82 -0.20 -13.68 -0.62
N ALA A 83 -0.37 -12.58 -1.33
CA ALA A 83 0.65 -11.94 -2.16
C ALA A 83 1.20 -12.81 -3.32
N TYR A 84 0.57 -13.95 -3.64
CA TYR A 84 1.11 -14.95 -4.55
C TYR A 84 0.61 -14.81 -5.99
N SER A 85 0.85 -13.66 -6.62
CA SER A 85 0.63 -13.47 -8.07
C SER A 85 1.11 -12.08 -8.52
N MET A 86 1.57 -12.01 -9.78
CA MET A 86 1.96 -10.76 -10.45
C MET A 86 0.86 -10.15 -11.32
N SER A 87 -0.30 -10.81 -11.49
CA SER A 87 -1.39 -10.28 -12.32
C SER A 87 -2.27 -9.27 -11.59
N GLY A 88 -2.37 -9.38 -10.27
CA GLY A 88 -3.29 -8.57 -9.45
C GLY A 88 -4.71 -9.10 -9.38
N HIS A 89 -5.00 -10.22 -10.04
CA HIS A 89 -6.26 -10.95 -9.92
C HIS A 89 -6.37 -11.67 -8.58
N ASN A 90 -7.58 -11.70 -8.04
CA ASN A 90 -7.97 -12.48 -6.89
C ASN A 90 -9.34 -13.12 -7.16
N VAL A 91 -9.44 -14.43 -6.98
CA VAL A 91 -10.67 -15.18 -7.29
C VAL A 91 -11.84 -14.79 -6.40
N HIS A 92 -11.58 -14.33 -5.18
CA HIS A 92 -12.60 -14.01 -4.18
C HIS A 92 -13.10 -12.56 -4.29
N TYR A 93 -12.21 -11.64 -4.65
CA TYR A 93 -12.48 -10.19 -4.61
C TYR A 93 -12.39 -9.51 -5.98
N GLY A 94 -11.97 -10.23 -7.02
CA GLY A 94 -11.84 -9.74 -8.39
C GLY A 94 -10.49 -9.11 -8.71
N THR A 95 -10.48 -8.19 -9.66
CA THR A 95 -9.26 -7.48 -10.10
C THR A 95 -9.49 -5.98 -9.96
N PRO A 96 -8.59 -5.24 -9.28
CA PRO A 96 -8.65 -3.78 -9.23
C PRO A 96 -8.47 -3.12 -10.61
N ARG A 97 -9.07 -1.96 -10.84
CA ARG A 97 -8.93 -1.20 -12.09
C ARG A 97 -7.52 -0.60 -12.21
N ASN A 98 -6.87 -0.77 -13.35
CA ASN A 98 -5.63 -0.04 -13.65
C ASN A 98 -5.97 1.40 -14.09
N GLY A 99 -5.50 2.40 -13.33
CA GLY A 99 -5.79 3.82 -13.63
C GLY A 99 -5.11 4.34 -14.90
N ALA A 100 -3.92 3.82 -15.24
CA ALA A 100 -3.18 4.21 -16.45
C ALA A 100 -3.66 3.46 -17.71
N ALA A 101 -4.19 2.25 -17.56
CA ALA A 101 -4.69 1.44 -18.66
C ALA A 101 -5.97 0.66 -18.26
N PRO A 102 -7.15 1.30 -18.24
CA PRO A 102 -8.38 0.73 -17.65
C PRO A 102 -8.83 -0.66 -18.14
N ASN A 103 -8.43 -1.06 -19.35
CA ASN A 103 -8.76 -2.36 -19.94
C ASN A 103 -7.67 -3.43 -19.70
N HIS A 104 -6.66 -3.14 -18.88
CA HIS A 104 -5.54 -4.03 -18.58
C HIS A 104 -5.44 -4.28 -17.09
N ILE A 105 -4.72 -5.34 -16.74
CA ILE A 105 -4.45 -5.67 -15.34
C ILE A 105 -3.58 -4.59 -14.66
N PRO A 106 -3.76 -4.34 -13.36
CA PRO A 106 -2.93 -3.40 -12.60
C PRO A 106 -1.56 -3.99 -12.25
N GLY A 107 -1.36 -5.31 -12.47
CA GLY A 107 -0.22 -6.04 -11.93
C GLY A 107 -0.40 -6.35 -10.44
N GLY A 108 0.54 -7.08 -9.85
CA GLY A 108 0.42 -7.55 -8.48
C GLY A 108 1.76 -7.87 -7.83
N SER A 109 1.77 -8.29 -6.56
CA SER A 109 0.58 -8.57 -5.75
C SER A 109 -0.04 -7.38 -5.04
N SER A 110 0.61 -6.22 -5.01
CA SER A 110 0.07 -5.00 -4.38
C SER A 110 -0.92 -4.25 -5.30
N SER A 111 -1.86 -4.99 -5.88
CA SER A 111 -2.74 -4.52 -6.97
C SER A 111 -3.69 -3.41 -6.53
N GLY A 112 -4.29 -3.52 -5.35
CA GLY A 112 -5.15 -2.48 -4.81
C GLY A 112 -4.39 -1.20 -4.46
N SER A 113 -3.16 -1.32 -3.94
CA SER A 113 -2.31 -0.17 -3.63
C SER A 113 -1.97 0.64 -4.88
N ALA A 114 -1.55 -0.01 -5.95
CA ALA A 114 -1.28 0.66 -7.22
C ALA A 114 -2.55 1.20 -7.88
N SER A 115 -3.67 0.45 -7.79
CA SER A 115 -4.97 0.90 -8.30
C SER A 115 -5.46 2.16 -7.59
N ALA A 116 -5.42 2.20 -6.26
CA ALA A 116 -5.86 3.36 -5.47
C ALA A 116 -5.08 4.63 -5.84
N VAL A 117 -3.75 4.52 -5.96
CA VAL A 117 -2.88 5.66 -6.30
C VAL A 117 -3.04 6.06 -7.77
N SER A 118 -3.15 5.12 -8.70
CA SER A 118 -3.30 5.45 -10.13
C SER A 118 -4.67 6.02 -10.49
N ASN A 119 -5.71 5.73 -9.69
CA ASN A 119 -7.06 6.28 -9.89
C ASN A 119 -7.37 7.48 -8.97
N GLU A 120 -6.37 8.17 -8.40
CA GLU A 120 -6.59 9.40 -7.59
C GLU A 120 -7.38 9.21 -6.30
N VAL A 121 -7.46 7.99 -5.78
CA VAL A 121 -8.22 7.72 -4.54
C VAL A 121 -7.39 8.00 -3.29
N CYS A 122 -6.07 7.87 -3.38
CA CYS A 122 -5.13 8.34 -2.35
C CYS A 122 -3.84 8.89 -2.96
N ASP A 123 -3.10 9.67 -2.17
CA ASP A 123 -1.85 10.31 -2.60
C ASP A 123 -0.70 9.30 -2.74
N PHE A 124 -0.66 8.32 -1.83
CA PHE A 124 0.33 7.25 -1.84
C PHE A 124 -0.24 5.96 -1.20
N ALA A 125 0.45 4.84 -1.37
CA ALA A 125 0.05 3.59 -0.74
C ALA A 125 1.24 2.70 -0.39
N LEU A 126 1.10 1.89 0.66
CA LEU A 126 2.06 0.84 1.01
C LEU A 126 1.74 -0.46 0.28
N GLY A 127 2.79 -1.21 -0.07
CA GLY A 127 2.75 -2.56 -0.61
C GLY A 127 3.87 -3.42 -0.06
N SER A 128 3.90 -4.68 -0.50
CA SER A 128 5.03 -5.58 -0.25
C SER A 128 5.59 -6.07 -1.58
N ASP A 129 6.90 -6.23 -1.66
CA ASP A 129 7.63 -6.66 -2.85
C ASP A 129 8.57 -7.81 -2.47
N THR A 130 8.13 -9.03 -2.78
CA THR A 130 8.92 -10.26 -2.62
C THR A 130 9.74 -10.54 -3.89
N GLY A 131 9.10 -10.42 -5.06
CA GLY A 131 9.72 -10.72 -6.37
C GLY A 131 9.40 -9.69 -7.45
N GLY A 132 8.91 -8.51 -7.08
CA GLY A 132 8.43 -7.46 -7.99
C GLY A 132 7.09 -6.85 -7.59
N SER A 133 6.51 -7.27 -6.46
CA SER A 133 5.12 -6.97 -6.12
C SER A 133 4.79 -5.52 -5.77
N VAL A 134 5.77 -4.63 -5.78
CA VAL A 134 5.58 -3.16 -5.84
C VAL A 134 6.01 -2.63 -7.21
N ARG A 135 7.19 -3.01 -7.69
CA ARG A 135 7.75 -2.45 -8.94
C ARG A 135 6.95 -2.80 -10.19
N THR A 136 6.44 -4.02 -10.31
CA THR A 136 5.61 -4.45 -11.45
C THR A 136 4.28 -3.68 -11.51
N PRO A 137 3.45 -3.64 -10.46
CA PRO A 137 2.21 -2.86 -10.53
C PRO A 137 2.47 -1.36 -10.65
N ALA A 138 3.59 -0.83 -10.13
CA ALA A 138 3.96 0.56 -10.36
C ALA A 138 4.24 0.84 -11.85
N SER A 139 5.00 -0.03 -12.52
CA SER A 139 5.25 0.05 -13.96
C SER A 139 3.97 -0.03 -14.77
N TYR A 140 3.05 -0.94 -14.43
CA TYR A 140 1.80 -1.12 -15.19
C TYR A 140 0.80 0.02 -14.96
N CYS A 141 0.82 0.63 -13.79
CA CYS A 141 -0.11 1.69 -13.41
C CYS A 141 0.47 3.10 -13.59
N GLY A 142 1.66 3.25 -14.17
CA GLY A 142 2.31 4.54 -14.42
C GLY A 142 2.61 5.31 -13.13
N LEU A 143 3.27 4.66 -12.17
CA LEU A 143 3.57 5.21 -10.85
C LEU A 143 5.06 5.13 -10.53
N PHE A 144 5.51 6.00 -9.62
CA PHE A 144 6.75 5.74 -8.88
C PHE A 144 6.50 4.59 -7.89
N GLY A 145 7.36 3.58 -7.91
CA GLY A 145 7.28 2.43 -7.00
C GLY A 145 8.66 1.99 -6.53
N LEU A 146 8.87 1.95 -5.22
CA LEU A 146 10.16 1.58 -4.63
C LEU A 146 10.09 0.26 -3.87
N ARG A 147 11.04 -0.63 -4.18
CA ARG A 147 11.46 -1.70 -3.28
C ARG A 147 12.81 -1.29 -2.65
N PRO A 148 12.85 -0.87 -1.38
CA PRO A 148 14.08 -0.51 -0.70
C PRO A 148 15.05 -1.70 -0.55
N THR A 149 16.24 -1.44 -0.01
CA THR A 149 17.13 -2.49 0.48
C THR A 149 16.38 -3.36 1.50
N HIS A 150 16.51 -4.68 1.39
CA HIS A 150 15.88 -5.63 2.32
C HIS A 150 16.28 -5.29 3.76
N GLY A 151 15.32 -5.35 4.69
CA GLY A 151 15.52 -4.98 6.10
C GLY A 151 15.54 -3.48 6.40
N ARG A 152 15.49 -2.58 5.39
CA ARG A 152 15.49 -1.12 5.65
C ARG A 152 14.23 -0.64 6.39
N LEU A 153 13.10 -1.31 6.17
CA LEU A 153 11.83 -1.05 6.85
C LEU A 153 11.38 -2.32 7.58
N SER A 154 10.88 -2.18 8.81
CA SER A 154 10.33 -3.30 9.58
C SER A 154 9.10 -3.89 8.86
N LEU A 155 9.02 -5.21 8.88
CA LEU A 155 7.86 -5.99 8.45
C LEU A 155 7.08 -6.56 9.64
N ASP A 156 7.33 -6.07 10.86
CA ASP A 156 6.53 -6.45 12.02
C ASP A 156 5.07 -6.07 11.80
N GLY A 157 4.16 -7.02 12.05
CA GLY A 157 2.74 -6.84 11.73
C GLY A 157 2.43 -6.88 10.23
N CYS A 158 3.35 -7.37 9.38
CA CYS A 158 3.06 -7.73 7.98
C CYS A 158 3.01 -9.26 7.84
N GLN A 159 1.96 -9.77 7.20
CA GLN A 159 1.88 -11.19 6.84
C GLN A 159 3.01 -11.56 5.86
N PRO A 160 3.79 -12.62 6.14
CA PRO A 160 4.92 -13.01 5.30
C PRO A 160 4.45 -13.83 4.08
N LEU A 161 5.16 -13.68 2.97
CA LEU A 161 5.14 -14.63 1.85
C LEU A 161 6.46 -15.42 1.83
N CYS A 162 7.59 -14.73 1.83
CA CYS A 162 8.93 -15.30 1.89
C CYS A 162 9.85 -14.34 2.66
N ALA A 163 10.02 -14.56 3.96
CA ALA A 163 10.66 -13.61 4.87
C ALA A 163 12.07 -13.15 4.43
N THR A 164 12.84 -14.01 3.75
CA THR A 164 14.18 -13.69 3.25
C THR A 164 14.18 -12.79 2.01
N MET A 165 13.02 -12.53 1.42
CA MET A 165 12.85 -11.72 0.21
C MET A 165 11.86 -10.57 0.41
N ASP A 166 10.89 -10.73 1.30
CA ASP A 166 9.84 -9.74 1.56
C ASP A 166 10.45 -8.38 1.94
N THR A 167 9.95 -7.33 1.30
CA THR A 167 10.34 -5.95 1.57
C THR A 167 9.10 -5.04 1.51
N CYS A 168 8.93 -4.15 2.49
CA CYS A 168 7.92 -3.09 2.41
C CYS A 168 8.31 -2.08 1.33
N GLY A 169 7.38 -1.75 0.44
CA GLY A 169 7.55 -0.73 -0.57
C GLY A 169 6.35 0.21 -0.63
N PHE A 170 6.44 1.24 -1.45
CA PHE A 170 5.36 2.22 -1.57
C PHE A 170 5.23 2.76 -2.99
N PHE A 171 4.07 3.36 -3.24
CA PHE A 171 3.67 3.94 -4.51
C PHE A 171 3.32 5.41 -4.33
N ALA A 172 3.68 6.25 -5.29
CA ALA A 172 3.18 7.61 -5.41
C ALA A 172 3.11 8.02 -6.89
N ARG A 173 2.29 9.01 -7.23
CA ARG A 173 2.20 9.51 -8.61
C ARG A 173 3.13 10.67 -8.90
N SER A 174 3.38 11.52 -7.91
CA SER A 174 4.24 12.68 -8.10
C SER A 174 5.59 12.50 -7.39
N PRO A 175 6.68 13.04 -7.96
CA PRO A 175 7.99 12.98 -7.31
C PRO A 175 8.00 13.72 -5.97
N GLU A 176 7.16 14.74 -5.78
CA GLU A 176 7.00 15.49 -4.54
C GLU A 176 6.46 14.61 -3.40
N VAL A 177 5.37 13.88 -3.67
CA VAL A 177 4.78 12.95 -2.69
C VAL A 177 5.75 11.79 -2.45
N PHE A 178 6.34 11.25 -3.51
CA PHE A 178 7.31 10.16 -3.40
C PHE A 178 8.50 10.53 -2.51
N SER A 179 9.13 11.67 -2.76
CA SER A 179 10.29 12.17 -1.99
C SER A 179 9.93 12.44 -0.53
N THR A 180 8.73 13.00 -0.29
CA THR A 180 8.26 13.26 1.07
C THR A 180 8.02 11.96 1.85
N VAL A 181 7.36 10.97 1.24
CA VAL A 181 7.11 9.67 1.86
C VAL A 181 8.43 8.93 2.12
N ALA A 182 9.37 8.97 1.17
CA ALA A 182 10.70 8.40 1.32
C ALA A 182 11.44 8.98 2.54
N ALA A 183 11.49 10.32 2.65
CA ALA A 183 12.12 11.01 3.78
C ALA A 183 11.52 10.56 5.12
N CYS A 184 10.18 10.52 5.23
CA CYS A 184 9.51 10.05 6.44
C CYS A 184 9.78 8.57 6.75
N LEU A 185 9.77 7.69 5.74
CA LEU A 185 9.98 6.25 5.95
C LEU A 185 11.42 5.92 6.34
N PHE A 186 12.40 6.64 5.79
CA PHE A 186 13.81 6.36 5.97
C PHE A 186 14.49 7.20 7.05
N ASP A 187 13.81 8.22 7.59
CA ASP A 187 14.40 9.23 8.50
C ASP A 187 15.55 10.01 7.84
N ASP A 188 15.41 10.27 6.54
CA ASP A 188 16.41 10.94 5.71
C ASP A 188 15.89 12.32 5.24
N GLU A 189 16.79 13.15 4.71
CA GLU A 189 16.42 14.41 4.06
C GLU A 189 15.63 14.15 2.75
N ARG A 190 14.77 15.10 2.36
CA ARG A 190 14.08 15.02 1.07
C ARG A 190 15.10 15.14 -0.06
N ALA A 191 15.02 14.22 -1.02
CA ALA A 191 15.85 14.26 -2.23
C ALA A 191 15.52 15.49 -3.10
N ASP A 192 16.54 16.05 -3.76
CA ASP A 192 16.34 17.01 -4.86
C ASP A 192 15.67 16.29 -6.04
N ILE A 193 14.49 16.77 -6.40
CA ILE A 193 13.64 16.21 -7.46
C ILE A 193 13.62 17.08 -8.72
N THR A 194 14.54 18.04 -8.84
CA THR A 194 14.63 18.91 -10.01
C THR A 194 14.77 18.08 -11.29
N GLY A 195 13.80 18.21 -12.20
CA GLY A 195 13.80 17.52 -13.49
C GLY A 195 13.21 16.09 -13.50
N VAL A 196 12.78 15.53 -12.37
CA VAL A 196 12.21 14.16 -12.32
C VAL A 196 10.77 14.14 -12.84
N ARG A 197 10.44 13.25 -13.78
CA ARG A 197 9.10 13.05 -14.37
C ARG A 197 8.84 11.56 -14.64
N LEU A 198 7.57 11.16 -14.73
CA LEU A 198 7.12 9.82 -15.19
C LEU A 198 6.94 9.78 -16.70
#